data_AF-A0A392S8G5-F1
#
_entry.id   AF-A0A392S8G5-F1
#
_cell.length_a   1.000
_cell.length_b   1.000
_cell.length_c   1.000
_cell.angle_alpha   90.00
_cell.angle_beta   90.00
_cell.angle_gamma   90.00
#
_symmetry.space_group_name_H-M   'P 1'
#
loop_
_entity.id
_entity.type
_entity.pdbx_description
1 polymer ?
#
loop_
_entity_poly.entity_id
_entity_poly.type
_entity_poly.pdbx_seq_one_letter_code
_entity_poly.pdbx_strand_id
1 'polypeptide(L)' 'FQFALEQLKIVFPDIDESKLDELDALNKIVDGKLVPFSSEVA' A
#
# COMPACT_ATOMS: atom_id res chain seq x y z
N PHE A 1 3.65 0.53 -5.66
CA PHE A 1 2.94 -0.35 -4.70
C PHE A 1 2.18 -1.47 -5.39
N GLN A 2 1.41 -1.17 -6.43
CA GLN A 2 0.56 -2.10 -7.19
C GLN A 2 1.10 -3.54 -7.34
N PHE A 3 2.34 -3.73 -7.80
CA PHE A 3 2.93 -5.09 -7.88
C PHE A 3 2.93 -5.86 -6.55
N ALA A 4 3.30 -5.21 -5.44
CA ALA A 4 3.31 -5.84 -4.12
C ALA A 4 1.89 -6.15 -3.62
N LEU A 5 0.89 -5.33 -3.95
CA LEU A 5 -0.51 -5.58 -3.64
C LEU A 5 -1.04 -6.80 -4.41
N GLU A 6 -0.68 -6.91 -5.69
CA GLU A 6 -1.02 -8.09 -6.51
C GLU A 6 -0.36 -9.37 -5.99
N GLN A 7 0.89 -9.30 -5.50
CA GLN A 7 1.50 -10.44 -4.81
C GLN A 7 0.77 -10.80 -3.51
N LEU A 8 0.27 -9.80 -2.77
CA LEU A 8 -0.45 -10.00 -1.52
C LEU A 8 -1.78 -10.73 -1.75
N LYS A 9 -2.51 -10.39 -2.83
CA LYS A 9 -3.74 -11.09 -3.25
C LYS A 9 -3.49 -12.57 -3.58
N ILE A 10 -2.32 -12.91 -4.12
CA ILE A 10 -1.94 -14.30 -4.41
C ILE A 10 -1.71 -15.10 -3.12
N VAL A 11 -1.03 -14.49 -2.13
CA VAL A 11 -0.71 -15.17 -0.85
C VAL A 11 -1.92 -15.19 0.09
N PHE A 12 -2.75 -14.16 0.05
CA PHE A 12 -3.92 -13.99 0.89
C PHE A 12 -5.17 -13.74 0.00
N PRO A 13 -5.79 -14.80 -0.54
CA PRO A 13 -6.91 -14.66 -1.47
C PRO A 13 -8.17 -14.05 -0.86
N ASP A 14 -8.31 -14.10 0.47
CA ASP A 14 -9.45 -13.54 1.20
C ASP A 14 -9.22 -12.08 1.65
N ILE A 15 -8.18 -11.43 1.14
CA ILE A 15 -7.85 -10.07 1.52
C ILE A 15 -8.89 -9.09 0.98
N ASP A 16 -9.30 -8.16 1.84
CA ASP A 16 -10.26 -7.12 1.49
C ASP A 16 -9.60 -6.10 0.55
N GLU A 17 -9.99 -6.14 -0.72
CA GLU A 17 -9.45 -5.26 -1.76
C GLU A 17 -9.61 -3.77 -1.40
N SER A 18 -10.69 -3.40 -0.72
CA SER A 18 -10.94 -2.01 -0.33
C SER A 18 -9.87 -1.47 0.63
N LYS A 19 -9.31 -2.34 1.48
CA LYS A 19 -8.21 -1.97 2.39
C LYS A 19 -6.88 -1.85 1.67
N LEU A 20 -6.67 -2.60 0.58
CA LEU A 20 -5.47 -2.47 -0.25
C LEU A 20 -5.50 -1.16 -1.04
N ASP A 21 -6.66 -0.78 -1.54
CA ASP A 21 -6.86 0.49 -2.24
C ASP A 21 -6.65 1.67 -1.29
N GLU A 22 -7.16 1.59 -0.05
CA GLU A 22 -6.88 2.60 0.99
C GLU A 22 -5.37 2.67 1.30
N LEU A 23 -4.69 1.53 1.42
CA LEU A 23 -3.26 1.48 1.69
C LEU A 23 -2.44 2.14 0.57
N ASP A 24 -2.78 1.88 -0.69
CA ASP A 24 -2.14 2.49 -1.87
C ASP A 24 -2.42 3.99 -1.96
N ALA A 25 -3.65 4.41 -1.67
CA ALA A 25 -4.06 5.81 -1.72
C ALA A 25 -3.43 6.65 -0.61
N LEU A 26 -3.18 6.07 0.56
CA LEU A 26 -2.69 6.79 1.74
C LEU A 26 -1.18 6.70 1.96
N ASN A 27 -0.47 5.81 1.27
CA ASN A 27 0.96 5.60 1.50
C ASN A 27 1.81 5.61 0.24
N LYS A 28 3.06 6.03 0.41
CA LYS A 28 4.12 5.94 -0.59
C LYS A 28 5.31 5.16 -0.03
N ILE A 29 6.20 4.72 -0.92
CA ILE A 29 7.48 4.12 -0.54
C ILE A 29 8.56 5.19 -0.69
N VAL A 30 9.25 5.51 0.40
CA VAL A 30 10.43 6.38 0.41
C VAL A 30 11.57 5.59 1.05
N ASP A 31 12.69 5.45 0.35
CA ASP A 31 13.87 4.69 0.80
C ASP A 31 13.55 3.25 1.26
N GLY A 32 12.66 2.58 0.53
CA GLY A 32 12.22 1.22 0.85
C GLY A 32 11.31 1.12 2.09
N LYS A 33 10.90 2.24 2.69
CA LYS A 33 9.95 2.29 3.80
C LYS A 33 8.60 2.85 3.38
N LEU A 34 7.56 2.29 3.97
CA LEU A 34 6.18 2.72 3.80
C LEU A 34 5.94 3.96 4.66
N VAL A 35 5.54 5.07 4.04
CA VAL A 35 5.27 6.33 4.72
C VAL A 35 3.93 6.91 4.26
N PRO A 36 3.16 7.58 5.13
CA PRO A 36 1.92 8.23 4.72
C PRO A 36 2.15 9.35 3.71
N PHE A 37 1.24 9.53 2.75
CA PHE A 37 1.26 10.67 1.82
C PHE A 37 1.17 12.01 2.55
N SER A 38 0.39 12.10 3.63
CA SER A 38 0.25 13.35 4.40
C SER A 38 1.47 13.70 5.27
N SER A 39 2.52 12.87 5.26
CA SER A 39 3.76 13.10 6.00
C SER A 39 4.82 13.85 5.18
N GLU A 40 4.44 14.41 4.03
CA GLU A 40 5.26 15.40 3.34
C GLU A 40 5.33 16.66 4.23
N VAL A 41 6.44 16.78 4.94
CA VAL A 41 6.73 17.87 5.87
C VAL A 41 6.52 19.23 5.20
N ALA A 42 5.81 20.11 5.91
CA ALA A 42 5.83 21.56 5.69
C ALA A 42 7.24 22.14 5.87
#